data_AF-A0A1J3F689-F1
#
_entry.id   AF-A0A1J3F689-F1
#
_cell.length_a   1.000
_cell.length_b   1.000
_cell.length_c   1.000
_cell.angle_alpha   90.00
_cell.angle_beta   90.00
_cell.angle_gamma   90.00
#
_symmetry.space_group_name_H-M   'P 1'
#
loop_
_entity.id
_entity.type
_entity.pdbx_description
1 polymer ?
#
loop_
_entity_poly.entity_id
_entity_poly.type
_entity_poly.pdbx_seq_one_letter_code
_entity_poly.pdbx_strand_id
1 'polypeptide(L)'
;YAVKHSFWFDIYKNIDKIQLVECPVLVIHGTDDKVVDISHGKQLWELCKEKYEPLWLKGGSHCNLEMFPEYLPHLRKFISAIEMLPVPKFPRHSSVAEHDHKKEKQQMDSTKSSTSSWIGSRHST
;
A
#
# COMPACT_ATOMS: atom_id res chain seq x y z
N TYR A 1 -6.72 15.40 -17.07
CA TYR A 1 -5.79 14.81 -16.08
C TYR A 1 -5.61 15.80 -14.94
N ALA A 2 -6.23 15.57 -13.78
CA ALA A 2 -6.01 16.40 -12.60
C ALA A 2 -4.71 15.98 -11.93
N VAL A 3 -3.76 16.91 -11.83
CA VAL A 3 -2.47 16.67 -11.17
C VAL A 3 -2.74 16.53 -9.67
N LYS A 4 -2.52 15.34 -9.10
CA LYS A 4 -2.48 15.14 -7.66
C LYS A 4 -1.26 15.87 -7.11
N HIS A 5 -1.44 17.10 -6.64
CA HIS A 5 -0.39 17.89 -6.01
C HIS A 5 -0.10 17.35 -4.61
N SER A 6 0.67 16.27 -4.53
CA SER A 6 1.49 16.01 -3.34
C SER A 6 2.81 16.73 -3.55
N PHE A 7 3.15 17.68 -2.68
CA PHE A 7 4.41 18.40 -2.81
C PHE A 7 5.60 17.43 -2.78
N TRP A 8 6.67 17.76 -3.50
CA TRP A 8 7.90 16.97 -3.58
C TRP A 8 8.60 16.72 -2.23
N PHE A 9 8.29 17.53 -1.22
CA PHE A 9 8.77 17.37 0.16
C PHE A 9 7.84 16.53 1.04
N ASP A 10 6.66 16.11 0.53
CA ASP A 10 5.81 15.14 1.22
C ASP A 10 6.41 13.74 1.05
N ILE A 11 7.23 13.36 2.02
CA ILE A 11 7.90 12.06 2.07
C ILE A 11 6.92 10.92 2.36
N TYR A 12 5.69 11.23 2.80
CA TYR A 12 4.65 10.25 3.15
C TYR A 12 3.37 10.52 2.36
N LYS A 13 3.36 10.09 1.09
CA LYS A 13 2.18 10.10 0.20
C LYS A 13 1.09 9.10 0.64
N ASN A 14 0.55 9.28 1.84
CA ASN A 14 -0.45 8.40 2.43
C ASN A 14 -1.74 8.40 1.59
N ILE A 15 -2.06 9.51 0.94
CA ILE A 15 -3.24 9.65 0.06
C ILE A 15 -3.25 8.62 -1.09
N ASP A 16 -2.07 8.26 -1.62
CA ASP A 16 -1.95 7.27 -2.70
C ASP A 16 -1.89 5.84 -2.17
N LYS A 17 -1.48 5.66 -0.91
CA LYS A 17 -1.28 4.35 -0.28
C LYS A 17 -2.50 3.87 0.52
N ILE A 18 -3.37 4.77 0.97
CA ILE A 18 -4.46 4.44 1.91
C ILE A 18 -5.45 3.41 1.34
N GLN A 19 -5.64 3.40 0.02
CA GLN A 19 -6.48 2.40 -0.66
C GLN A 19 -5.90 0.98 -0.60
N LEU A 20 -4.62 0.82 -0.24
CA LEU A 20 -3.99 -0.50 -0.08
C LEU A 20 -4.28 -1.11 1.30
N VAL A 21 -4.85 -0.35 2.24
CA VAL A 21 -5.17 -0.84 3.59
C VAL A 21 -6.48 -1.62 3.55
N GLU A 22 -6.44 -2.89 3.95
CA GLU A 22 -7.58 -3.84 3.91
C GLU A 22 -8.15 -4.17 5.29
N CYS A 23 -7.81 -3.38 6.30
CA CYS A 23 -8.32 -3.50 7.66
C CYS A 23 -9.07 -2.24 8.09
N PRO A 24 -9.94 -2.32 9.11
CA PRO A 24 -10.63 -1.16 9.64
C PRO A 24 -9.66 -0.05 10.05
N VAL A 25 -9.94 1.18 9.61
CA VAL A 25 -9.14 2.36 9.91
C VAL A 25 -9.94 3.36 10.74
N LEU A 26 -9.39 3.73 11.89
CA LEU A 26 -9.84 4.87 12.69
C LEU A 26 -8.91 6.06 12.43
N VAL A 27 -9.49 7.24 12.15
CA VAL A 27 -8.77 8.52 12.10
C VAL A 27 -9.18 9.36 13.31
N ILE A 28 -8.20 9.83 14.07
CA ILE A 28 -8.38 10.80 15.16
C ILE A 28 -7.57 12.05 14.80
N HIS A 29 -8.20 13.23 14.79
CA HIS A 29 -7.53 14.47 14.42
C HIS A 29 -8.11 15.67 15.15
N GLY A 30 -7.25 16.65 15.48
CA GLY A 30 -7.66 17.91 16.10
C GLY A 30 -8.14 18.94 15.08
N THR A 31 -9.21 19.69 15.35
CA THR A 31 -9.73 20.68 14.39
C THR A 31 -8.84 21.90 14.20
N ASP A 32 -7.94 22.15 15.15
CA ASP A 32 -7.11 23.36 15.24
C ASP A 32 -5.61 23.02 15.07
N ASP A 33 -5.30 21.87 14.46
CA ASP A 33 -3.93 21.48 14.11
C ASP A 33 -3.39 22.38 12.99
N LYS A 34 -2.41 23.24 13.35
CA LYS A 34 -1.74 24.17 12.44
C LYS A 34 -0.54 23.58 11.72
N VAL A 35 -0.10 22.38 12.10
CA VAL A 35 1.03 21.68 11.50
C VAL A 35 0.52 20.76 10.38
N VAL A 36 -0.57 20.04 10.65
CA VAL A 36 -1.25 19.18 9.68
C VAL A 36 -2.74 19.49 9.69
N ASP A 37 -3.23 20.13 8.63
CA ASP A 37 -4.63 20.54 8.54
C ASP A 37 -5.59 19.34 8.59
N ILE A 38 -6.75 19.52 9.23
CA ILE A 38 -7.78 18.48 9.37
C ILE A 38 -8.29 17.91 8.04
N SER A 39 -8.19 18.66 6.94
CA SER A 39 -8.53 18.16 5.61
C SER A 39 -7.74 16.91 5.24
N HIS A 40 -6.49 16.76 5.69
CA HIS A 40 -5.69 15.57 5.45
C HIS A 40 -6.32 14.34 6.10
N GLY A 41 -6.69 14.44 7.37
CA GLY A 41 -7.39 13.36 8.09
C GLY A 41 -8.72 13.00 7.44
N LYS A 42 -9.51 13.99 7.03
CA LYS A 42 -10.79 13.79 6.32
C LYS A 42 -10.62 13.07 4.98
N GLN A 43 -9.63 13.50 4.18
CA GLN A 43 -9.33 12.87 2.90
C GLN A 43 -8.86 11.42 3.05
N LEU A 44 -7.99 11.15 4.02
CA LEU A 44 -7.55 9.79 4.31
C LEU A 44 -8.73 8.91 4.70
N TRP A 45 -9.56 9.38 5.62
CA TRP A 45 -10.75 8.66 6.07
C TRP A 45 -11.71 8.36 4.90
N GLU A 46 -11.95 9.33 4.02
CA GLU A 46 -12.83 9.15 2.86
C GLU A 46 -12.28 8.14 1.84
N LEU A 47 -10.96 8.02 1.72
CA LEU A 47 -10.33 7.10 0.76
C LEU A 47 -10.04 5.70 1.34
N CYS A 48 -10.21 5.49 2.65
CA CYS A 48 -10.08 4.17 3.26
C CYS A 48 -11.14 3.19 2.72
N LYS A 49 -10.76 1.92 2.55
CA LYS A 49 -11.70 0.84 2.16
C LYS A 49 -12.66 0.51 3.30
N GLU A 50 -12.10 0.18 4.46
CA GLU A 50 -12.83 -0.18 5.68
C GLU A 50 -12.78 0.97 6.69
N LYS A 51 -13.83 1.79 6.72
CA LYS A 51 -13.87 3.03 7.50
C LYS A 51 -14.54 2.80 8.86
N TYR A 52 -13.83 3.09 9.95
CA TYR A 52 -14.46 3.23 11.27
C TYR A 52 -14.85 4.69 11.53
N GLU A 53 -15.83 4.94 12.39
CA GLU A 53 -16.27 6.32 12.71
C GLU A 53 -15.09 7.17 13.23
N PRO A 54 -14.75 8.29 12.56
CA PRO A 54 -13.60 9.10 12.91
C PRO A 54 -13.88 9.94 14.15
N LEU A 55 -12.83 10.39 14.84
CA LEU A 55 -12.93 11.30 15.97
C LEU A 55 -12.28 12.66 15.62
N TRP A 56 -13.11 13.67 15.45
CA TRP A 56 -12.66 15.05 15.22
C TRP A 56 -12.73 15.83 16.54
N LEU A 57 -11.58 16.05 17.17
CA LEU A 57 -11.48 16.72 18.46
C LEU A 57 -11.51 18.24 18.28
N LYS A 58 -12.63 18.86 18.64
CA LYS A 58 -12.82 20.30 18.54
C LYS A 58 -11.84 21.05 19.46
N GLY A 59 -11.04 21.95 18.92
CA GLY A 59 -9.98 22.65 19.65
C GLY A 59 -8.72 21.80 19.86
N GLY A 60 -8.67 20.57 19.35
CA GLY A 60 -7.48 19.75 19.34
C GLY A 60 -6.44 20.31 18.37
N SER A 61 -5.19 20.33 18.80
CA SER A 61 -3.99 20.71 18.04
C SER A 61 -3.11 19.47 17.80
N HIS A 62 -1.89 19.67 17.32
CA HIS A 62 -1.00 18.58 16.91
C HIS A 62 -0.56 17.61 18.04
N CYS A 63 -0.47 18.06 19.28
CA CYS A 63 0.16 17.30 20.38
C CYS A 63 -0.64 17.31 21.68
N ASN A 64 -1.97 17.35 21.60
CA ASN A 64 -2.81 17.37 22.80
C ASN A 64 -4.05 16.47 22.74
N LEU A 65 -4.16 15.60 21.74
CA LEU A 65 -5.38 14.85 21.47
C LEU A 65 -5.72 13.87 22.61
N GLU A 66 -4.71 13.28 23.24
CA GLU A 66 -4.84 12.35 24.36
C GLU A 66 -5.36 13.00 25.66
N MET A 67 -5.30 14.33 25.76
CA MET A 67 -5.84 15.08 26.90
C MET A 67 -7.36 15.26 26.80
N PHE A 68 -7.96 15.00 25.63
CA PHE A 68 -9.41 15.12 25.45
C PHE A 68 -10.13 13.90 26.06
N PRO A 69 -11.19 14.12 26.85
CA PRO A 69 -11.92 13.04 27.50
C PRO A 69 -12.57 12.05 26.51
N GLU A 70 -12.82 12.45 25.27
CA GLU A 70 -13.38 11.63 24.21
C GLU A 70 -12.38 10.65 23.60
N TYR A 71 -11.08 10.93 23.68
CA TYR A 71 -10.02 10.17 23.02
C TYR A 71 -9.98 8.70 23.46
N LEU A 72 -9.77 8.46 24.76
CA LEU A 72 -9.64 7.11 25.29
C LEU A 72 -10.93 6.26 25.15
N PRO A 73 -12.14 6.78 25.45
CA PRO A 73 -13.37 6.04 25.23
C PRO A 73 -13.58 5.64 23.76
N HIS A 74 -13.31 6.54 22.81
CA HIS A 74 -13.48 6.24 21.38
C HIS A 74 -12.46 5.20 20.89
N LEU A 75 -11.20 5.34 21.31
CA LEU A 75 -10.16 4.36 21.01
C LEU A 75 -10.52 2.96 21.55
N ARG A 76 -11.05 2.87 22.77
CA ARG A 76 -11.53 1.61 23.34
C ARG A 76 -12.67 1.01 22.53
N LYS A 77 -13.65 1.81 22.10
CA LYS A 77 -14.75 1.35 21.22
C LYS A 77 -14.22 0.76 19.93
N PHE A 78 -13.21 1.40 19.32
CA PHE A 78 -12.57 0.89 18.11
C PHE A 78 -11.86 -0.45 18.37
N ILE A 79 -11.08 -0.55 19.45
CA ILE A 79 -10.39 -1.80 19.82
C ILE A 79 -11.40 -2.94 20.04
N SER A 80 -12.46 -2.69 20.81
CA SER A 80 -13.50 -3.71 21.02
C SER A 80 -14.21 -4.09 19.71
N ALA A 81 -14.43 -3.14 18.80
CA ALA A 81 -15.03 -3.43 17.51
C ALA A 81 -14.13 -4.33 16.64
N ILE A 82 -12.81 -4.10 16.62
CA ILE A 82 -11.88 -4.94 15.84
C ILE A 82 -11.67 -6.33 16.47
N GLU A 83 -11.75 -6.45 17.80
CA GLU A 83 -11.65 -7.74 18.50
C GLU A 83 -12.84 -8.67 18.18
N MET A 84 -13.98 -8.09 17.82
CA MET A 84 -15.17 -8.85 17.40
C MET A 84 -15.15 -9.25 15.92
N LEU A 85 -14.17 -8.79 15.13
CA LEU A 85 -14.08 -9.13 13.72
C LEU A 85 -13.48 -10.53 13.52
N PRO A 86 -13.94 -11.27 12.49
CA PRO A 86 -13.31 -12.52 12.13
C PRO A 86 -11.86 -12.28 11.74
N VAL A 87 -10.94 -13.08 12.31
CA VAL A 87 -9.51 -13.00 12.01
C VAL A 87 -9.31 -13.18 10.50
N PRO A 88 -8.66 -12.23 9.80
CA PRO A 88 -8.34 -12.39 8.39
C PRO A 88 -7.50 -13.66 8.20
N LYS A 89 -8.00 -14.59 7.41
CA LYS A 89 -7.24 -15.78 7.00
C LYS A 89 -6.20 -15.33 5.99
N PHE A 90 -5.06 -14.83 6.45
CA PHE A 90 -3.92 -14.64 5.56
C PHE A 90 -3.52 -15.99 4.99
N PRO A 91 -3.39 -16.13 3.65
CA PRO A 91 -2.74 -17.30 3.09
C PRO A 91 -1.35 -17.35 3.69
N ARG A 92 -1.06 -18.38 4.51
CA ARG A 92 0.32 -18.71 4.82
C ARG A 92 0.96 -18.99 3.46
N HIS A 93 1.86 -18.13 3.01
CA HIS A 93 2.75 -18.48 1.91
C HIS A 93 3.44 -19.77 2.35
N SER A 94 3.01 -20.88 1.76
CA SER A 94 3.64 -22.18 1.90
C SER A 94 5.12 -21.98 1.57
N SER A 95 5.96 -22.45 2.47
CA SER A 95 7.39 -22.64 2.30
C SER A 95 7.80 -22.88 0.84
N VAL A 96 8.79 -22.10 0.40
CA VAL A 96 9.59 -22.29 -0.81
C VAL A 96 9.77 -23.78 -1.10
N ALA A 97 9.16 -24.27 -2.18
CA ALA A 97 9.54 -25.54 -2.76
C ALA A 97 10.82 -25.30 -3.55
N GLU A 98 11.94 -25.82 -3.03
CA GLU A 98 13.18 -25.94 -3.77
C GLU A 98 12.93 -26.75 -5.05
N HIS A 99 13.12 -26.13 -6.21
CA HIS A 99 13.23 -26.84 -7.48
C HIS A 99 14.71 -27.05 -7.80
N ASP A 100 15.19 -28.22 -7.41
CA ASP A 100 16.46 -28.83 -7.81
C ASP A 100 16.48 -29.04 -9.34
N HIS A 101 17.33 -28.31 -10.06
CA HIS A 101 17.54 -28.48 -11.49
C HIS A 101 18.59 -29.58 -11.72
N LYS A 102 18.13 -30.83 -11.83
CA LYS A 102 18.97 -31.93 -12.28
C LYS A 102 19.01 -31.99 -13.81
N LYS A 103 20.22 -31.76 -14.31
CA LYS A 103 20.76 -31.90 -15.67
C LYS A 103 20.31 -33.20 -16.36
N GLU A 104 19.78 -33.12 -17.58
CA GLU A 104 19.72 -34.26 -18.50
C GLU A 104 20.37 -33.90 -19.84
N LYS A 105 21.32 -34.75 -20.24
CA LYS A 105 22.18 -34.65 -21.41
C LYS A 105 21.87 -35.87 -22.26
N GLN A 106 21.35 -35.70 -23.47
CA GLN A 106 21.39 -36.74 -24.49
C GLN A 106 21.87 -36.14 -25.82
N GLN A 107 22.88 -36.81 -26.37
CA GLN A 107 23.62 -36.58 -27.61
C GLN A 107 23.36 -37.83 -28.46
N MET A 108 22.94 -37.72 -29.72
CA MET A 108 23.64 -38.03 -30.99
C MET A 108 22.51 -38.33 -32.02
N ASP A 109 22.57 -38.10 -33.33
CA ASP A 109 23.68 -38.01 -34.27
C ASP A 109 23.24 -37.37 -35.62
N SER A 110 24.22 -36.79 -36.33
CA SER A 110 24.47 -36.57 -37.79
C SER A 110 23.30 -36.50 -38.80
N THR A 111 23.30 -35.78 -39.93
CA THR A 111 24.25 -35.01 -40.79
C THR A 111 23.34 -34.22 -41.78
N LYS A 112 23.65 -33.01 -42.26
CA LYS A 112 24.42 -32.75 -43.50
C LYS A 112 24.60 -31.23 -43.71
N SER A 113 25.82 -30.90 -44.14
CA SER A 113 26.35 -29.69 -44.77
C SER A 113 25.36 -28.76 -45.50
N SER A 114 25.49 -27.44 -45.32
CA SER A 114 26.00 -26.53 -46.37
C SER A 114 26.10 -25.07 -45.89
N THR A 115 27.18 -24.44 -46.32
CA THR A 115 27.62 -23.08 -46.05
C THR A 115 26.80 -22.03 -46.81
N SER A 116 26.61 -20.85 -46.22
CA SER A 116 26.88 -19.55 -46.88
C SER A 116 26.61 -18.38 -45.92
N SER A 117 27.67 -17.61 -45.68
CA SER A 117 27.62 -16.22 -45.22
C SER A 117 26.94 -15.38 -46.27
N TRP A 118 26.05 -14.45 -45.93
CA TRP A 118 25.72 -13.28 -46.76
C TRP A 118 25.41 -12.06 -45.89
N ILE A 119 26.10 -10.97 -46.23
CA ILE A 119 26.07 -9.63 -45.64
C ILE A 119 24.93 -8.86 -46.31
N GLY A 120 24.15 -8.12 -45.53
CA GLY A 120 23.12 -7.23 -46.06
C GLY A 120 23.05 -5.91 -45.28
N SER A 121 23.84 -4.93 -45.71
CA SER A 121 23.56 -3.51 -45.44
C SER A 121 22.48 -3.00 -46.40
N ARG A 122 21.52 -2.20 -45.91
CA ARG A 122 21.03 -0.99 -46.61
C ARG A 122 20.00 -0.21 -45.79
N HIS A 123 20.48 0.95 -45.36
CA HIS A 123 19.80 2.24 -45.15
C HIS A 123 18.79 2.62 -46.25
N SER A 124 17.73 3.34 -45.85
CA SER A 124 16.93 4.25 -46.67
C SER A 124 16.49 5.43 -45.82
N THR A 125 17.20 6.55 -45.97
CA THR A 125 16.72 7.91 -46.29
C THR A 125 17.95 8.80 -46.41
#